data_AF-A0A1Q9NPR9-F1
#
_entry.id   AF-A0A1Q9NPR9-F1
#
_cell.length_a   1.000
_cell.length_b   1.000
_cell.length_c   1.000
_cell.angle_alpha   90.00
_cell.angle_beta   90.00
_cell.angle_gamma   90.00
#
_symmetry.space_group_name_H-M   'P 1'
#
loop_
_entity.id
_entity.type
_entity.pdbx_description
1 polymer ?
#
loop_
_entity_poly.entity_id
_entity_poly.type
_entity_poly.pdbx_seq_one_letter_code
_entity_poly.pdbx_strand_id
1 'polypeptide(L)'
;MGQVIQNLGGRLLLVRCMDSKTRQVSIPGKYRRRMWVRLGDVIILIPQYGMKEDEKGMLEFRYSKNEAKLLYERELIPEEYLMI
;
A
#
# COMPACT_ATOMS: atom_id res chain seq x y z
N MET A 1 -6.55 2.95 1.51
CA MET A 1 -5.81 2.02 0.61
C MET A 1 -4.78 2.82 -0.16
N GLY A 2 -3.80 2.15 -0.76
CA GLY A 2 -2.78 2.81 -1.57
C GLY A 2 -2.06 1.85 -2.51
N GLN A 3 -1.35 2.40 -3.48
CA GLN A 3 -0.51 1.67 -4.42
C GLN A 3 0.97 1.88 -4.06
N VAL A 4 1.74 0.79 -4.08
CA VAL A 4 3.17 0.83 -3.84
C VAL A 4 3.87 1.45 -5.04
N ILE A 5 4.51 2.60 -4.85
CA ILE A 5 5.22 3.32 -5.91
C ILE A 5 6.74 3.08 -5.87
N GLN A 6 7.29 2.70 -4.72
CA GLN A 6 8.72 2.42 -4.60
C GLN A 6 9.01 1.47 -3.42
N ASN A 7 10.04 0.63 -3.58
CA ASN A 7 10.65 -0.09 -2.46
C ASN A 7 11.87 0.71 -1.97
N LEU A 8 11.83 1.17 -0.72
CA LEU A 8 12.90 1.95 -0.11
C LEU A 8 13.98 1.06 0.56
N GLY A 9 13.77 -0.25 0.57
CA GLY A 9 14.63 -1.19 1.29
C GLY A 9 14.34 -1.18 2.80
N GLY A 10 15.01 -2.07 3.56
CA GLY A 10 14.89 -2.08 5.02
C GLY A 10 13.50 -2.38 5.60
N ARG A 11 12.57 -2.92 4.78
CA ARG A 11 11.12 -3.11 5.06
C ARG A 11 10.27 -1.84 4.91
N LEU A 12 10.77 -0.85 4.20
CA LEU A 12 10.06 0.39 3.97
C LEU A 12 9.61 0.45 2.50
N LEU A 13 8.36 0.84 2.32
CA LEU A 13 7.73 1.06 1.02
C LEU A 13 7.31 2.52 0.96
N LEU A 14 7.36 3.09 -0.24
CA LEU A 14 6.71 4.36 -0.53
C LEU A 14 5.36 4.05 -1.19
N VAL A 15 4.28 4.60 -0.64
CA VAL A 15 2.92 4.25 -1.02
C VAL A 15 2.13 5.52 -1.29
N ARG A 16 1.58 5.61 -2.50
CA ARG A 16 0.61 6.63 -2.87
C ARG A 16 -0.76 6.20 -2.36
N CYS A 17 -1.36 7.02 -1.50
CA CYS A 17 -2.62 6.72 -0.84
C CYS A 17 -3.79 7.40 -1.58
N MET A 18 -5.01 6.87 -1.40
CA MET A 18 -6.21 7.42 -2.05
C MET A 18 -6.59 8.83 -1.58
N ASP A 19 -6.11 9.25 -0.41
CA ASP A 19 -6.29 10.61 0.12
C ASP A 19 -5.26 11.61 -0.46
N SER A 20 -4.64 11.29 -1.60
CA SER A 20 -3.61 12.09 -2.28
C SER A 20 -2.31 12.30 -1.49
N LYS A 21 -2.12 11.60 -0.36
CA LYS A 21 -0.89 11.64 0.42
C LYS A 21 0.05 10.52 0.04
N THR A 22 1.35 10.75 0.17
CA THR A 22 2.36 9.71 0.02
C THR A 22 2.92 9.36 1.38
N ARG A 23 2.83 8.07 1.75
CA ARG A 23 3.26 7.57 3.06
C ARG A 23 4.40 6.58 2.92
N GLN A 24 5.36 6.69 3.82
CA GLN A 24 6.35 5.66 4.08
C GLN A 24 5.70 4.57 4.94
N VAL A 25 5.48 3.41 4.34
CA VAL A 25 4.82 2.28 4.96
C VAL A 25 5.85 1.23 5.37
N SER A 26 5.86 0.87 6.64
CA SER A 26 6.69 -0.22 7.14
C SER A 26 5.99 -1.57 6.98
N ILE A 27 6.76 -2.64 6.75
CA ILE A 27 6.27 -4.02 6.74
C ILE A 27 6.48 -4.63 8.14
N PRO A 28 5.43 -4.85 8.94
CA PRO A 28 5.51 -5.54 10.22
C PRO A 28 6.19 -6.91 10.10
N GLY A 29 6.94 -7.29 11.14
CA GLY A 29 7.64 -8.58 11.18
C GLY A 29 6.71 -9.78 10.92
N LYS A 30 5.45 -9.70 11.40
CA LYS A 30 4.40 -10.71 11.19
C LYS A 30 4.10 -10.99 9.71
N TYR A 31 4.38 -10.06 8.81
CA TYR A 31 4.08 -10.17 7.37
C TYR A 31 5.31 -10.45 6.51
N ARG A 32 6.52 -10.30 7.05
CA ARG A 32 7.78 -10.44 6.31
C ARG A 32 7.89 -11.74 5.51
N ARG A 33 7.45 -12.87 6.08
CA ARG A 33 7.51 -14.19 5.42
C ARG A 33 6.23 -14.53 4.63
N ARG A 34 5.13 -13.83 4.90
CA ARG A 34 3.79 -14.18 4.40
C ARG A 34 3.33 -13.35 3.21
N MET A 35 3.77 -12.09 3.12
CA MET A 35 3.35 -11.16 2.07
C MET A 35 4.56 -10.57 1.37
N TRP A 36 4.76 -10.98 0.12
CA TRP A 36 5.77 -10.43 -0.76
C TRP A 36 5.17 -9.23 -1.49
N VAL A 37 5.63 -8.02 -1.17
CA VAL A 37 5.11 -6.80 -1.79
C VAL A 37 6.07 -6.32 -2.87
N ARG A 38 5.53 -5.96 -4.03
CA ARG A 38 6.26 -5.43 -5.19
C ARG A 38 5.72 -4.04 -5.56
N LEU A 39 6.44 -3.38 -6.44
CA LEU A 39 6.01 -2.14 -7.06
C LEU A 39 4.71 -2.38 -7.86
N GLY A 40 3.76 -1.46 -7.79
CA GLY A 40 2.43 -1.57 -8.40
C GLY A 40 1.38 -2.29 -7.55
N ASP A 41 1.76 -3.03 -6.50
CA ASP A 41 0.79 -3.74 -5.66
C ASP A 41 -0.14 -2.76 -4.91
N VAL A 42 -1.44 -3.11 -4.87
CA VAL A 42 -2.44 -2.39 -4.08
C VAL A 42 -2.49 -2.97 -2.67
N ILE A 43 -2.41 -2.10 -1.67
CA ILE A 43 -2.33 -2.48 -0.26
C ILE A 43 -3.36 -1.74 0.62
N ILE A 44 -3.70 -2.39 1.72
CA ILE A 44 -4.27 -1.73 2.90
C ILE A 44 -3.12 -1.41 3.86
N LEU A 45 -3.10 -0.17 4.30
CA LEU A 45 -2.19 0.32 5.32
C LEU A 45 -2.98 0.98 6.44
N ILE A 46 -2.41 0.95 7.63
CA ILE A 46 -2.92 1.66 8.80
C ILE A 46 -1.99 2.86 9.02
N PRO A 47 -2.49 4.10 9.02
CA PRO A 47 -1.70 5.28 9.39
C PRO A 47 -1.08 5.11 10.78
N GLN A 48 0.09 5.69 11.00
CA GLN A 48 0.72 5.67 12.32
C GLN A 48 0.07 6.71 13.24
N TYR A 49 -1.08 6.35 13.81
CA TYR A 49 -1.87 7.21 14.70
C TYR A 49 -1.07 7.78 15.87
N GLY A 50 -1.29 9.06 16.19
CA GLY A 50 -0.67 9.76 17.31
C GLY A 50 0.78 10.23 17.08
N MET A 51 1.31 10.09 15.86
CA MET A 51 2.61 10.64 15.48
C MET A 51 2.53 11.37 14.13
N LYS A 52 3.00 10.73 13.06
CA LYS A 52 3.11 11.31 11.72
C LYS A 52 2.15 10.58 10.77
N GLU A 53 0.86 10.70 11.03
CA GLU A 53 -0.22 9.97 10.33
C GLU A 53 -0.21 10.21 8.81
N ASP A 54 0.18 11.41 8.40
CA ASP A 54 0.22 11.82 7.00
C ASP A 54 1.46 11.35 6.26
N GLU A 55 2.52 11.01 6.98
CA GLU A 55 3.81 10.63 6.40
C GLU A 55 4.10 9.13 6.58
N LYS A 56 3.52 8.47 7.59
CA LYS A 56 3.92 7.11 8.01
C LYS A 56 2.74 6.18 8.20
N GLY A 57 2.98 4.90 7.93
CA GLY A 57 2.01 3.84 8.17
C GLY A 57 2.63 2.46 8.28
N MET A 58 1.76 1.48 8.51
CA MET A 58 2.11 0.06 8.57
C MET A 58 1.26 -0.73 7.56
N LEU A 59 1.91 -1.66 6.85
CA LEU A 59 1.22 -2.59 5.95
C LEU A 59 0.34 -3.52 6.78
N GLU A 60 -0.93 -3.65 6.40
CA GLU A 60 -1.86 -4.61 7.00
C GLU A 60 -2.25 -5.72 6.04
N PHE A 61 -2.47 -5.41 4.77
CA PHE A 61 -2.87 -6.39 3.77
C PHE A 61 -2.40 -5.99 2.37
N ARG A 62 -2.16 -6.99 1.50
CA ARG A 62 -1.85 -6.79 0.09
C ARG A 62 -2.87 -7.54 -0.76
N TYR A 63 -3.55 -6.82 -1.64
CA TYR A 63 -4.44 -7.41 -2.63
C TYR A 63 -3.63 -8.12 -3.73
N SER A 64 -4.15 -9.26 -4.19
CA SER A 64 -3.73 -9.87 -5.45
C SER A 64 -4.16 -9.00 -6.64
N LYS A 65 -3.55 -9.25 -7.81
CA LYS A 65 -3.90 -8.52 -9.05
C LYS A 65 -5.39 -8.66 -9.41
N ASN A 66 -5.97 -9.85 -9.20
CA ASN A 66 -7.38 -10.09 -9.49
C ASN A 66 -8.30 -9.33 -8.52
N GLU A 67 -7.96 -9.30 -7.23
CA GLU A 67 -8.70 -8.52 -6.25
C GLU A 67 -8.58 -7.02 -6.52
N ALA A 68 -7.40 -6.53 -6.89
CA ALA A 68 -7.20 -5.14 -7.28
C ALA A 68 -8.05 -4.75 -8.50
N LYS A 69 -8.13 -5.62 -9.52
CA LYS A 69 -9.02 -5.43 -10.67
C LYS A 69 -10.49 -5.34 -10.24
N LEU A 70 -10.91 -6.20 -9.33
CA LEU A 70 -12.28 -6.19 -8.80
C LEU A 70 -12.58 -4.93 -7.97
N LEU A 71 -11.60 -4.38 -7.24
CA LEU A 71 -11.74 -3.10 -6.54
C LEU A 71 -11.93 -1.95 -7.53
N TYR A 72 -11.21 -1.97 -8.65
CA TYR A 72 -11.35 -0.98 -9.72
C TYR A 72 -12.72 -1.07 -10.40
N GLU A 73 -13.17 -2.27 -10.77
CA GLU A 73 -14.49 -2.50 -11.37
C GLU A 73 -15.64 -2.04 -10.46
N ARG A 74 -15.40 -1.95 -9.15
CA ARG A 74 -16.33 -1.44 -8.14
C ARG A 74 -16.13 0.03 -7.80
N GLU A 75 -15.28 0.75 -8.53
CA GLU A 75 -14.98 2.17 -8.32
C GLU A 75 -14.41 2.48 -6.93
N LEU A 76 -13.79 1.50 -6.27
CA LEU A 76 -13.21 1.67 -4.92
C LEU A 76 -11.77 2.16 -4.96
N ILE A 77 -11.08 2.02 -6.09
CA ILE A 77 -9.73 2.51 -6.33
C ILE A 77 -9.65 3.18 -7.71
N PRO A 78 -8.76 4.18 -7.92
CA PRO A 78 -8.60 4.83 -9.21
C PRO A 78 -7.93 3.91 -10.24
N GLU A 79 -8.22 4.13 -11.53
CA GLU A 79 -7.63 3.38 -12.65
C GLU A 79 -6.10 3.43 -12.65
N GLU A 80 -5.53 4.54 -12.20
CA GLU A 80 -4.09 4.75 -12.07
C GLU A 80 -3.37 3.65 -11.26
N TYR A 81 -4.10 2.93 -10.40
CA TYR A 81 -3.54 1.86 -9.58
C TYR A 81 -3.32 0.56 -10.37
N LEU A 82 -3.84 0.44 -11.59
CA LEU A 82 -3.69 -0.72 -12.46
C LEU A 82 -2.65 -0.54 -13.58
N MET A 83 -2.15 0.67 -13.79
CA MET A 83 -1.31 1.01 -14.94
C MET A 83 0.20 0.69 -14.77
N ILE A 84 0.61 0.06 -13.66
CA ILE A 84 2.02 -0.19 -13.30
C ILE A 84 2.32 -1.69 -13.20
#